data_AF-A0A9D4LZG9-F1
#
_entry.id   AF-A0A9D4LZG9-F1
#
_cell.length_a   1.000
_cell.length_b   1.000
_cell.length_c   1.000
_cell.angle_alpha   90.00
_cell.angle_beta   90.00
_cell.angle_gamma   90.00
#
_symmetry.space_group_name_H-M   'P 1'
#
loop_
_entity.id
_entity.type
_entity.pdbx_description
1 polymer ?
#
loop_
_entity_poly.entity_id
_entity_poly.type
_entity_poly.pdbx_seq_one_letter_code
_entity_poly.pdbx_strand_id
1 'polypeptide(L)'
;MASCGYGYSRAEVVDMASEYAIFLGKRDKEHPFTLKWFRLFMKRWQELKVLKPRGLEIQRAKATNKESVSVYYTELGNIMDKYDSKA
;
A
#
# COMPACT_ATOMS: atom_id res chain seq x y z
N MET A 1 -6.69 -5.21 0.07
CA MET A 1 -5.99 -4.14 -0.69
C MET A 1 -6.19 -4.24 -2.21
N ALA A 2 -6.10 -5.42 -2.82
CA ALA A 2 -6.28 -5.63 -4.26
C ALA A 2 -7.74 -5.80 -4.72
N SER A 3 -8.75 -5.47 -3.91
CA SER A 3 -10.18 -5.61 -4.25
C SER A 3 -10.88 -4.26 -4.50
N CYS A 4 -10.28 -3.16 -4.05
CA CYS A 4 -10.89 -1.83 -4.06
C CYS A 4 -10.00 -0.81 -4.77
N GLY A 5 -9.72 -1.01 -6.06
CA GLY A 5 -9.46 0.04 -7.05
C GLY A 5 -8.24 0.93 -6.98
N TYR A 6 -7.77 1.32 -5.81
CA TYR A 6 -6.60 2.14 -5.65
C TYR A 6 -5.37 1.27 -5.57
N GLY A 7 -4.79 1.01 -6.73
CA GLY A 7 -3.44 0.50 -6.83
C GLY A 7 -2.48 1.66 -6.89
N TYR A 8 -1.67 1.79 -5.84
CA TYR A 8 -0.47 2.61 -5.87
C TYR A 8 0.53 1.97 -6.83
N SER A 9 1.10 2.79 -7.69
CA SER A 9 2.27 2.44 -8.46
C SER A 9 3.43 2.13 -7.52
N ARG A 10 4.42 1.40 -8.04
CA ARG A 10 5.63 1.09 -7.26
C ARG A 10 6.36 2.35 -6.80
N ALA A 11 6.26 3.45 -7.57
CA ALA A 11 6.85 4.73 -7.23
C ALA A 11 6.11 5.36 -6.04
N GLU A 12 4.78 5.42 -6.08
CA GLU A 12 3.96 5.97 -4.98
C GLU A 12 4.15 5.18 -3.68
N VAL A 13 4.26 3.85 -3.75
CA VAL A 13 4.56 3.04 -2.55
C VAL A 13 5.95 3.37 -1.97
N VAL A 14 6.95 3.57 -2.83
CA VAL A 14 8.29 3.95 -2.39
C VAL A 14 8.31 5.36 -1.78
N ASP A 15 7.54 6.28 -2.36
CA ASP A 15 7.45 7.66 -1.89
C ASP A 15 6.79 7.72 -0.51
N MET A 16 5.61 7.13 -0.35
CA MET A 16 4.93 7.03 0.95
C MET A 16 5.79 6.32 2.01
N ALA A 17 6.47 5.23 1.64
CA ALA A 17 7.37 4.55 2.56
C ALA A 17 8.55 5.45 2.99
N SER A 18 9.02 6.31 2.09
CA SER A 18 10.11 7.25 2.38
C SER A 18 9.65 8.34 3.33
N GLU A 19 8.51 8.97 3.03
CA GLU A 19 7.88 9.98 3.89
C GLU A 19 7.62 9.43 5.30
N TYR A 20 7.07 8.22 5.38
CA TYR A 20 6.78 7.58 6.66
C TYR A 20 8.07 7.27 7.45
N ALA A 21 9.12 6.78 6.79
CA ALA A 21 10.40 6.55 7.46
C ALA A 21 11.10 7.84 7.91
N ILE A 22 10.93 8.94 7.18
CA ILE A 22 11.40 10.27 7.57
C ILE A 22 10.63 10.77 8.79
N PHE A 23 9.30 10.62 8.78
CA PHE A 23 8.45 10.98 9.93
C PHE A 23 8.85 10.21 11.19
N LEU A 24 9.20 8.92 11.07
CA LEU A 24 9.70 8.10 12.16
C LEU A 24 11.15 8.39 12.57
N GLY A 25 11.84 9.33 11.90
CA GLY A 25 13.24 9.65 12.14
C GLY A 25 14.21 8.49 11.81
N LYS A 26 13.77 7.52 11.00
CA LYS A 26 14.59 6.39 10.57
C LYS A 26 15.41 6.68 9.32
N ARG A 27 15.10 7.76 8.61
CA ARG A 27 15.75 8.22 7.38
C ARG A 27 15.69 9.72 7.20
N ASP A 28 16.57 10.22 6.34
CA ASP A 28 16.63 11.62 5.93
C ASP A 28 16.01 11.85 4.56
N LYS A 29 15.58 13.09 4.30
CA LYS A 29 15.03 13.52 3.01
C LYS A 29 16.00 13.35 1.84
N GLU A 30 17.31 13.42 2.10
CA GLU A 30 18.33 13.22 1.06
C GLU A 30 18.52 11.75 0.68
N HIS A 31 18.04 10.81 1.52
CA HIS A 31 18.23 9.38 1.34
C HIS A 31 16.91 8.60 1.34
N PRO A 32 15.97 8.89 0.43
CA PRO A 32 14.68 8.22 0.34
C PRO A 32 14.83 6.75 -0.07
N PHE A 33 13.75 5.97 0.06
CA PHE A 33 13.72 4.60 -0.46
C PHE A 33 13.78 4.62 -1.97
N THR A 34 14.30 3.52 -2.51
CA THR A 34 14.40 3.33 -3.95
C THR A 34 13.55 2.15 -4.37
N LEU A 35 13.30 2.02 -5.67
CA LEU A 35 12.64 0.84 -6.23
C LEU A 35 13.37 -0.48 -5.92
N LYS A 36 14.67 -0.44 -5.59
CA LYS A 36 15.43 -1.61 -5.15
C LYS A 36 14.95 -2.10 -3.78
N TRP A 37 14.69 -1.18 -2.85
CA TRP A 37 14.07 -1.50 -1.55
C TRP A 37 12.70 -2.14 -1.76
N PHE A 38 11.87 -1.57 -2.62
CA PHE A 38 10.54 -2.12 -2.91
C PHE A 38 10.61 -3.56 -3.42
N ARG A 39 11.55 -3.89 -4.32
CA ARG A 39 11.70 -5.27 -4.82
C ARG A 39 12.08 -6.25 -3.70
N LEU A 40 12.96 -5.84 -2.79
CA LEU A 40 13.35 -6.67 -1.63
C LEU A 40 12.21 -6.82 -0.64
N PHE A 41 11.47 -5.73 -0.39
CA PHE A 41 10.27 -5.72 0.44
C PHE A 41 9.22 -6.71 -0.10
N MET A 42 8.87 -6.62 -1.37
CA MET A 42 7.92 -7.55 -2.01
C MET A 42 8.43 -8.99 -2.08
N LYS A 43 9.75 -9.21 -2.16
CA LYS A 43 10.34 -10.55 -2.11
C LYS A 43 10.14 -11.22 -0.75
N ARG A 44 10.18 -10.43 0.33
CA ARG A 44 9.97 -10.88 1.71
C ARG A 44 8.49 -11.05 2.04
N TRP A 45 7.64 -10.22 1.45
CA TRP A 45 6.20 -10.16 1.69
C TRP A 45 5.43 -10.46 0.40
N GLN A 46 5.54 -11.70 -0.09
CA GLN A 46 4.98 -12.10 -1.39
C GLN A 46 3.46 -12.17 -1.40
N GLU A 47 2.85 -12.33 -0.23
CA GLU A 47 1.41 -12.27 0.01
C GLU A 47 0.80 -10.88 -0.26
N LEU A 48 1.63 -9.83 -0.25
CA LEU A 48 1.21 -8.50 -0.67
C LEU A 48 1.04 -8.51 -2.20
N LYS A 49 -0.20 -8.57 -2.68
CA LYS A 49 -0.48 -8.54 -4.12
C LYS A 49 -0.29 -7.13 -4.71
N VAL A 50 0.70 -6.97 -5.58
CA VAL A 50 0.82 -5.78 -6.46
C VAL A 50 0.05 -6.06 -7.75
N LEU A 51 -1.11 -5.42 -7.90
CA LEU A 51 -1.89 -5.50 -9.15
C LEU A 51 -1.21 -4.68 -10.25
N LYS A 52 -1.14 -5.24 -11.46
CA LYS A 52 -0.67 -4.50 -12.63
C LYS A 52 -1.66 -3.38 -12.99
N PRO A 53 -1.19 -2.22 -13.51
CA PRO A 53 -2.04 -1.08 -13.90
C PRO A 53 -3.25 -1.43 -14.78
N ARG A 54 -3.11 -2.37 -15.73
CA ARG A 54 -4.23 -2.85 -16.57
C ARG A 54 -5.33 -3.60 -15.79
N GLY A 55 -5.01 -4.22 -14.66
CA GLY A 55 -6.00 -4.79 -13.75
C GLY A 55 -6.64 -3.76 -12.82
N LEU A 56 -6.04 -2.56 -12.76
CA LEU A 56 -6.49 -1.46 -11.90
C LEU A 56 -7.46 -0.52 -12.60
N GLU A 57 -7.49 -0.41 -13.94
CA GLU A 57 -8.52 0.38 -14.63
C GLU A 57 -9.95 -0.05 -14.25
N ILE A 58 -10.21 -1.36 -14.28
CA ILE A 58 -11.52 -1.93 -13.92
C ILE A 58 -11.84 -1.69 -12.45
N GLN A 59 -10.83 -1.78 -11.57
CA GLN A 59 -11.06 -1.56 -10.16
C GLN A 59 -11.14 -0.07 -9.79
N ARG A 60 -10.41 0.83 -10.47
CA ARG A 60 -10.51 2.29 -10.33
C ARG A 60 -11.89 2.77 -10.75
N ALA A 61 -12.43 2.22 -11.84
CA ALA A 61 -13.82 2.43 -12.23
C ALA A 61 -14.82 1.95 -11.17
N LYS A 62 -14.53 0.85 -10.46
CA LYS A 62 -15.35 0.35 -9.33
C LYS A 62 -15.17 1.14 -8.03
N ALA A 63 -13.99 1.70 -7.75
CA ALA A 63 -13.73 2.51 -6.54
C ALA A 63 -14.43 3.87 -6.54
N THR A 64 -14.94 4.33 -7.69
CA THR A 64 -15.88 5.45 -7.75
C THR A 64 -17.24 5.12 -7.10
N ASN A 65 -17.52 3.84 -6.81
CA ASN A 65 -18.71 3.42 -6.06
C ASN A 65 -18.45 3.49 -4.54
N LYS A 66 -19.30 4.25 -3.82
CA LYS A 66 -19.27 4.47 -2.36
C LYS A 66 -19.18 3.18 -1.55
N GLU A 67 -19.83 2.12 -2.01
CA GLU A 67 -19.86 0.81 -1.35
C GLU A 67 -18.48 0.15 -1.33
N SER A 68 -17.71 0.31 -2.41
CA SER A 68 -16.35 -0.26 -2.50
C SER A 68 -15.37 0.47 -1.58
N VAL A 69 -15.56 1.79 -1.37
CA VAL A 69 -14.75 2.59 -0.45
C VAL A 69 -15.05 2.21 1.01
N SER A 70 -16.30 1.98 1.36
CA SER A 70 -16.68 1.52 2.71
C SER A 70 -16.05 0.17 3.04
N VAL A 71 -16.14 -0.81 2.13
CA VAL A 71 -15.55 -2.14 2.33
C VAL A 71 -14.03 -2.05 2.48
N TYR A 72 -13.37 -1.16 1.74
CA TYR A 72 -11.93 -0.94 1.86
C TYR A 72 -11.51 -0.52 3.27
N TYR A 73 -12.17 0.49 3.85
CA TYR A 73 -11.81 0.99 5.18
C TYR A 73 -12.14 -0.02 6.28
N THR A 74 -13.23 -0.80 6.13
CA THR A 74 -13.57 -1.88 7.06
C THR A 74 -12.51 -2.98 7.06
N GLU A 75 -12.07 -3.41 5.87
CA GLU A 75 -10.97 -4.38 5.74
C GLU A 75 -9.66 -3.84 6.30
N LEU A 76 -9.39 -2.53 6.12
CA LEU A 76 -8.20 -1.88 6.67
C LEU A 76 -8.20 -1.91 8.20
N GLY A 77 -9.35 -1.61 8.83
CA GLY A 77 -9.54 -1.68 10.28
C GLY A 77 -9.29 -3.10 10.81
N ASN A 78 -9.86 -4.12 10.16
CA ASN A 78 -9.67 -5.52 10.56
C ASN A 78 -8.20 -5.97 10.48
N ILE A 79 -7.45 -5.47 9.49
CA ILE A 79 -6.02 -5.75 9.37
C ILE A 79 -5.27 -5.03 10.49
N MET A 80 -5.57 -3.75 10.75
CA MET A 80 -4.95 -3.00 11.84
C MET A 80 -5.18 -3.69 13.19
N ASP A 81 -6.42 -4.02 13.54
CA ASP A 81 -6.75 -4.72 14.79
C ASP A 81 -6.03 -6.07 14.94
N LYS A 82 -5.88 -6.83 13.85
CA LYS A 82 -5.19 -8.12 13.86
C LYS A 82 -3.69 -8.00 14.15
N TYR A 83 -3.08 -6.87 13.82
CA TYR A 83 -1.67 -6.62 14.08
C TYR A 83 -1.43 -5.77 15.35
N ASP A 84 -2.43 -5.00 15.80
CA ASP A 84 -2.40 -4.24 17.05
C ASP A 84 -2.63 -5.14 18.29
N SER A 85 -3.41 -6.21 18.14
CA SER A 85 -3.62 -7.24 19.19
C SER A 85 -2.42 -8.18 19.43
N LYS A 86 -1.24 -7.82 18.91
CA LYS A 86 0.05 -8.48 19.17
C LYS A 86 1.06 -7.60 19.92
N ALA A 87 0.62 -6.48 20.51
CA ALA A 87 1.41 -5.70 21.47
C ALA A 87 1.21 -6.21 22.91
#